data_AF-A0A925FZA3-F1
#
_entry.id   AF-A0A925FZA3-F1
#
_cell.length_a   1.000
_cell.length_b   1.000
_cell.length_c   1.000
_cell.angle_alpha   90.00
_cell.angle_beta   90.00
_cell.angle_gamma   90.00
#
_symmetry.space_group_name_H-M   'P 1'
#
loop_
_entity.id
_entity.type
_entity.pdbx_description
1 polymer ?
#
loop_
_entity_poly.entity_id
_entity_poly.type
_entity_poly.pdbx_seq_one_letter_code
_entity_poly.pdbx_strand_id
1 'polypeptide(L)'
;MAQIGKSSSKRSTPSYFMAILGVSLVLIMLGVLGWLVINANKLGQYFKENVEVRVYVRENVSLKDSAALVEYISSRPYVKSFEYVTKDLAK
;
A
#
# COMPACT_ATOMS: atom_id res chain seq x y z
N MET A 1 -11.71 -56.19 49.06
CA MET A 1 -11.22 -54.83 49.39
C MET A 1 -10.57 -54.26 48.13
N ALA A 2 -11.24 -53.33 47.45
CA ALA A 2 -10.71 -52.70 46.24
C ALA A 2 -9.73 -51.59 46.64
N GLN A 3 -8.46 -51.73 46.29
CA GLN A 3 -7.50 -50.63 46.36
C GLN A 3 -7.72 -49.71 45.17
N ILE A 4 -8.35 -48.56 45.42
CA ILE A 4 -8.41 -47.46 44.47
C ILE A 4 -7.00 -46.87 44.39
N GLY A 5 -6.24 -47.33 43.39
CA GLY A 5 -4.96 -46.76 43.03
C GLY A 5 -5.14 -45.28 42.72
N LYS A 6 -4.51 -44.45 43.54
CA LYS A 6 -4.51 -42.99 43.47
C LYS A 6 -4.01 -42.55 42.09
N SER A 7 -4.93 -42.17 41.20
CA SER A 7 -4.58 -41.49 39.95
C SER A 7 -3.99 -40.13 40.31
N SER A 8 -2.67 -40.07 40.36
CA SER A 8 -1.92 -38.82 40.41
C SER A 8 -2.22 -38.06 39.13
N SER A 9 -3.12 -37.08 39.20
CA SER A 9 -3.35 -36.12 38.14
C SER A 9 -2.02 -35.38 37.92
N LYS A 10 -1.27 -35.81 36.92
CA LYS A 10 -0.01 -35.19 36.52
C LYS A 10 -0.33 -33.74 36.16
N ARG A 11 -0.03 -32.81 37.07
CA ARG A 11 -0.34 -31.39 36.89
C ARG A 11 0.46 -30.91 35.69
N SER A 12 -0.22 -30.67 34.58
CA SER A 12 0.38 -30.14 33.36
C SER A 12 1.11 -28.86 33.73
N THR A 13 2.42 -28.83 33.49
CA THR A 13 3.21 -27.61 33.65
C THR A 13 2.58 -26.50 32.81
N PRO A 14 2.49 -25.26 33.32
CA PRO A 14 1.95 -24.15 32.54
C PRO A 14 2.72 -24.04 31.22
N SER A 15 2.01 -24.00 30.09
CA SER A 15 2.66 -23.89 28.77
C SER A 15 3.09 -22.44 28.52
N TYR A 16 4.24 -22.07 29.07
CA TYR A 16 4.88 -20.78 28.81
C TYR A 16 5.21 -20.59 27.33
N PHE A 17 5.42 -21.68 26.59
CA PHE A 17 5.64 -21.65 25.15
C PHE A 17 4.46 -21.02 24.40
N MET A 18 3.23 -21.41 24.73
CA MET A 18 2.03 -20.82 24.12
C MET A 18 1.84 -19.35 24.52
N ALA A 19 2.21 -18.99 25.76
CA ALA A 19 2.19 -17.60 26.20
C ALA A 19 3.20 -16.72 25.43
N ILE A 20 4.42 -17.21 25.21
CA ILE A 20 5.46 -16.52 24.44
C ILE A 20 5.01 -16.34 22.98
N LEU A 21 4.47 -17.40 22.37
CA LEU A 21 3.91 -17.32 21.02
C LEU A 21 2.80 -16.26 20.93
N GLY A 22 1.88 -16.24 21.89
CA GLY A 22 0.82 -15.24 21.94
C GLY A 22 1.35 -13.80 22.02
N VAL A 23 2.27 -13.53 22.96
CA VAL A 23 2.85 -12.17 23.13
C VAL A 23 3.67 -11.77 21.89
N SER A 24 4.43 -12.70 21.30
CA SER A 24 5.20 -12.42 20.08
C SER A 24 4.30 -12.04 18.90
N LEU A 25 3.14 -12.69 18.76
CA LEU A 25 2.19 -12.39 17.68
C LEU A 25 1.64 -10.97 17.82
N VAL A 26 1.29 -10.58 19.05
CA VAL A 26 0.81 -9.23 19.37
C VAL A 26 1.90 -8.19 19.09
N LEU A 27 3.14 -8.46 19.52
CA LEU A 27 4.27 -7.55 19.27
C LEU A 27 4.59 -7.42 17.78
N ILE A 28 4.51 -8.50 17.00
CA ILE A 28 4.66 -8.46 15.54
C ILE A 28 3.56 -7.59 14.92
N MET A 29 2.30 -7.80 15.34
CA MET A 29 1.18 -7.02 14.82
C MET A 29 1.34 -5.52 15.12
N LEU A 30 1.72 -5.16 16.35
CA LEU A 30 2.01 -3.76 16.71
C LEU A 30 3.24 -3.22 15.98
N GLY A 31 4.28 -4.03 15.76
CA GLY A 31 5.48 -3.64 15.02
C GLY A 31 5.18 -3.33 13.56
N VAL A 32 4.39 -4.16 12.89
CA VAL A 32 3.94 -3.92 11.50
C VAL A 32 3.07 -2.67 11.43
N LEU A 33 2.13 -2.50 12.38
CA LEU A 33 1.30 -1.29 12.43
C LEU A 33 2.15 -0.03 12.64
N GLY A 34 3.12 -0.06 13.56
CA GLY A 34 4.05 1.05 13.77
C GLY A 34 4.89 1.36 12.53
N TRP A 35 5.41 0.32 11.87
CA TRP A 35 6.15 0.46 10.61
C TRP A 35 5.30 1.07 9.49
N LEU A 36 4.05 0.64 9.37
CA LEU A 36 3.08 1.19 8.41
C LEU A 36 2.79 2.67 8.69
N VAL A 37 2.57 3.06 9.95
CA VAL A 37 2.31 4.47 10.31
C VAL A 37 3.51 5.35 9.96
N ILE A 38 4.74 4.91 10.24
CA ILE A 38 5.95 5.66 9.90
C ILE A 38 6.12 5.80 8.37
N ASN A 39 5.76 4.76 7.61
CA ASN A 39 5.87 4.74 6.15
C ASN A 39 4.58 5.13 5.41
N ALA A 40 3.52 5.53 6.12
CA ALA A 40 2.20 5.79 5.55
C ALA A 40 2.23 6.89 4.48
N ASN A 41 3.07 7.90 4.68
CA ASN A 41 3.25 8.99 3.70
C ASN A 41 3.83 8.48 2.38
N LYS A 42 4.82 7.57 2.42
CA LYS A 42 5.40 6.97 1.21
C LYS A 42 4.39 6.09 0.48
N LEU A 43 3.60 5.33 1.24
CA LEU A 43 2.54 4.51 0.68
C LEU A 43 1.47 5.38 -0.01
N GLY A 44 1.04 6.46 0.66
CA GLY A 44 0.10 7.43 0.08
C GLY A 44 0.65 8.16 -1.14
N GLN A 45 1.93 8.54 -1.14
CA GLN A 45 2.60 9.12 -2.31
C GLN A 45 2.66 8.12 -3.47
N TYR A 46 3.03 6.86 -3.22
CA TYR A 46 3.00 5.81 -4.23
C TYR A 46 1.62 5.70 -4.88
N PHE A 47 0.54 5.62 -4.10
CA PHE A 47 -0.81 5.56 -4.67
C PHE A 47 -1.19 6.82 -5.47
N LYS A 48 -0.82 8.02 -5.00
CA LYS A 48 -1.11 9.28 -5.71
C LYS A 48 -0.36 9.40 -7.03
N GLU A 49 0.84 8.86 -7.11
CA GLU A 49 1.68 8.93 -8.31
C GLU A 49 1.26 7.94 -9.41
N ASN A 50 0.51 6.89 -9.08
CA ASN A 50 0.03 5.90 -10.06
C ASN A 50 -1.29 6.31 -10.76
N VAL A 51 -1.81 7.51 -10.52
CA VAL A 51 -3.04 7.98 -11.16
C VAL A 51 -2.70 8.57 -12.53
N GLU A 52 -3.04 7.84 -13.59
CA GLU A 52 -2.92 8.31 -14.98
C GLU A 52 -4.22 9.01 -15.41
N VAL A 53 -4.12 10.24 -15.91
CA VAL A 53 -5.25 11.01 -16.46
C VAL A 53 -5.07 11.16 -17.96
N ARG A 54 -6.04 10.67 -18.74
CA ARG A 54 -6.03 10.77 -20.21
C ARG A 54 -6.93 11.90 -20.68
N VAL A 55 -6.38 12.80 -21.48
CA VAL A 55 -7.10 13.92 -22.10
C VAL A 55 -7.12 13.71 -23.60
N TYR A 56 -8.32 13.64 -24.18
CA TYR A 56 -8.51 13.50 -25.62
C TYR A 56 -8.86 14.86 -26.22
N VAL A 57 -8.07 15.30 -27.19
CA VAL A 57 -8.27 16.55 -27.93
C VAL A 57 -9.00 16.24 -29.23
N ARG A 58 -9.93 17.12 -29.65
CA ARG A 58 -10.65 16.96 -30.93
C ARG A 58 -9.69 17.08 -32.12
N GLU A 59 -10.05 16.44 -33.23
CA GLU A 59 -9.24 16.36 -34.46
C GLU A 59 -8.92 17.69 -35.14
N ASN A 60 -9.71 18.74 -34.90
CA ASN A 60 -9.58 20.05 -35.57
C ASN A 60 -9.04 21.15 -34.64
N VAL A 61 -8.17 20.80 -33.69
CA VAL A 61 -7.53 21.78 -32.81
C VAL A 61 -6.25 22.29 -33.45
N SER A 62 -6.04 23.61 -33.40
CA SER A 62 -4.83 24.24 -33.91
C SER A 62 -3.61 23.75 -33.13
N LEU A 63 -2.48 23.53 -33.82
CA LEU A 63 -1.21 23.14 -33.19
C LEU A 63 -0.79 24.09 -32.06
N LYS A 64 -1.14 25.37 -32.20
CA LYS A 64 -0.88 26.41 -31.19
C LYS A 64 -1.68 26.17 -29.89
N ASP A 65 -2.93 25.74 -30.02
CA ASP A 65 -3.81 25.51 -28.88
C ASP A 65 -3.44 24.22 -28.14
N SER A 66 -3.05 23.17 -28.88
CA SER A 66 -2.50 21.94 -28.30
C SER A 66 -1.20 22.21 -27.53
N ALA A 67 -0.30 23.03 -28.09
CA ALA A 67 0.93 23.42 -27.41
C ALA A 67 0.66 24.24 -26.14
N ALA A 68 -0.27 25.21 -26.19
CA ALA A 68 -0.68 25.99 -25.04
C ALA A 68 -1.31 25.12 -23.94
N LEU A 69 -2.08 24.10 -24.30
CA LEU A 69 -2.65 23.14 -23.35
C LEU A 69 -1.57 22.29 -22.67
N VAL A 70 -0.58 21.80 -23.43
CA VAL A 70 0.54 21.04 -22.87
C VAL A 70 1.34 21.89 -21.90
N GLU A 71 1.63 23.14 -22.24
CA GLU A 71 2.37 24.07 -21.37
C GLU A 71 1.57 24.48 -20.12
N TYR A 72 0.25 24.63 -20.27
CA TYR A 72 -0.64 24.86 -19.14
C TYR A 72 -0.66 23.68 -18.16
N ILE A 73 -0.61 22.45 -18.64
CA ILE A 73 -0.61 21.24 -17.80
C ILE A 73 0.78 21.03 -17.18
N SER A 74 1.86 21.18 -17.94
CA SER A 74 3.23 20.95 -17.47
C SER A 74 3.68 21.96 -16.39
N SER A 75 3.13 23.17 -16.40
CA SER A 75 3.43 24.21 -15.41
C SER A 75 2.75 23.99 -14.05
N ARG A 76 1.93 22.94 -13.89
CA ARG A 76 1.19 22.70 -12.65
C ARG A 76 2.03 21.92 -11.62
N PRO A 77 2.00 22.33 -10.33
CA PRO A 77 2.83 21.73 -9.29
C PRO A 77 2.42 20.29 -8.90
N TYR A 78 1.27 19.82 -9.39
CA TYR A 78 0.73 18.48 -9.15
C TYR A 78 0.96 17.51 -10.31
N VAL A 79 1.62 17.96 -11.39
CA VAL A 79 1.94 17.11 -12.55
C VAL A 79 3.35 16.57 -12.36
N LYS A 80 3.46 15.25 -12.10
CA LYS A 80 4.75 14.57 -11.96
C LYS A 80 5.38 14.25 -13.31
N SER A 81 4.59 13.76 -14.25
CA SER A 81 4.99 13.46 -15.62
C SER A 81 3.81 13.67 -16.56
N PHE A 82 4.09 14.07 -17.80
CA PHE A 82 3.09 14.16 -18.86
C PHE A 82 3.66 13.53 -20.13
N GLU A 83 2.78 12.92 -20.91
CA GLU A 83 3.12 12.38 -22.22
C GLU A 83 2.12 12.94 -23.24
N TYR A 84 2.63 13.54 -24.32
CA TYR A 84 1.82 14.07 -25.40
C TYR A 84 1.95 13.14 -26.61
N VAL A 85 0.91 12.35 -26.86
CA VAL A 85 0.87 11.40 -27.97
C VAL A 85 0.08 12.02 -29.13
N THR A 86 0.74 12.26 -30.26
CA THR A 86 0.08 12.66 -31.51
C THR A 86 -0.34 11.43 -32.30
N LYS A 87 -1.33 11.59 -33.18
CA LYS A 87 -1.81 10.49 -34.06
C LYS A 87 -0.71 9.89 -34.93
N ASP A 88 0.32 10.68 -35.27
CA ASP A 88 1.45 10.23 -36.08
C ASP A 88 2.42 9.33 -35.29
N LEU A 89 2.47 9.51 -33.96
CA LEU A 89 3.28 8.71 -33.04
C LEU A 89 2.55 7.45 -32.55
N ALA A 90 1.21 7.43 -32.60
CA ALA A 90 0.37 6.31 -32.19
C ALA A 90 0.15 5.23 -33.28
N LYS A 91 1.02 5.18 -34.29
CA LYS A 91 0.88 4.29 -35.46
C LYS A 91 1.45 2.90 -35.22
#